data_AF-A0AAE9D5C8-F1
#
_entry.id   AF-A0AAE9D5C8-F1
#
_cell.length_a   1.000
_cell.length_b   1.000
_cell.length_c   1.000
_cell.angle_alpha   90.00
_cell.angle_beta   90.00
_cell.angle_gamma   90.00
#
_symmetry.space_group_name_H-M   'P 1'
#
loop_
_entity.id
_entity.type
_entity.pdbx_description
1 polymer ?
#
loop_
_entity_poly.entity_id
_entity_poly.type
_entity_poly.pdbx_seq_one_letter_code
_entity_poly.pdbx_strand_id
1 'polypeptide(L)'
;MQSSLGLVIGLDRLYNVTFPTKYSKLPNSIYIALVIFCVLFSFFITLFGYQYATDSEKVPVCLPPTAYTGTSRNIWIGSNFIISILVIFVYGGAHIRCRILKAKHVHEQTVETVNRLLKSLTVVIAIYVCTWFLTISSLVVSQVSKFSPEVTAEINRQLGWLVIINASLNFFVYFWRASEYRKSIIKLYGLSRAFKLEASVDTGARIMKTSVKI
;
A
#
# COMPACT_ATOMS: atom_id res chain seq x y z
N MET A 1 -7.51 3.55 -9.05
CA MET A 1 -6.06 3.27 -9.20
C MET A 1 -5.47 3.11 -7.81
N GLN A 2 -5.02 1.93 -7.44
CA GLN A 2 -4.43 1.67 -6.11
C GLN A 2 -3.07 2.37 -5.93
N SER A 3 -2.32 2.52 -7.03
CA SER A 3 -1.03 3.21 -7.10
C SER A 3 -1.07 4.65 -6.60
N SER A 4 -2.07 5.45 -6.98
CA SER A 4 -2.21 6.85 -6.56
C SER A 4 -2.47 6.97 -5.05
N LEU A 5 -3.29 6.08 -4.49
CA LEU A 5 -3.50 5.99 -3.04
C LEU A 5 -2.19 5.65 -2.31
N GLY A 6 -1.42 4.70 -2.85
CA GLY A 6 -0.09 4.36 -2.32
C GLY A 6 0.87 5.55 -2.28
N LEU A 7 0.86 6.40 -3.32
CA LEU A 7 1.67 7.63 -3.37
C LEU A 7 1.23 8.65 -2.31
N VAL A 8 -0.08 8.91 -2.19
CA VAL A 8 -0.61 9.84 -1.19
C VAL A 8 -0.27 9.37 0.22
N ILE A 9 -0.44 8.08 0.51
CA ILE A 9 -0.05 7.51 1.81
C ILE A 9 1.47 7.64 2.02
N GLY A 10 2.28 7.44 0.99
CA GLY A 10 3.73 7.65 1.09
C GLY A 10 4.10 9.08 1.44
N LEU A 11 3.49 10.04 0.77
CA LEU A 11 3.72 11.48 1.00
C LEU A 11 3.28 11.91 2.40
N ASP A 12 2.12 11.42 2.85
CA ASP A 12 1.63 11.63 4.21
C ASP A 12 2.67 11.19 5.26
N ARG A 13 3.23 9.99 5.10
CA ARG A 13 4.26 9.48 6.02
C ARG A 13 5.55 10.27 5.95
N LEU A 14 6.03 10.60 4.75
CA LEU A 14 7.23 11.43 4.59
C LEU A 14 7.04 12.79 5.28
N TYR A 15 5.89 13.43 5.10
CA TYR A 15 5.59 14.72 5.70
C TYR A 15 5.52 14.64 7.22
N ASN A 16 4.85 13.63 7.78
CA ASN A 16 4.79 13.40 9.22
C ASN A 16 6.20 13.22 9.84
N VAL A 17 7.08 12.45 9.18
CA VAL A 17 8.46 12.25 9.66
C VAL A 17 9.30 13.52 9.52
N THR A 18 9.07 14.32 8.49
CA THR A 18 9.89 15.52 8.22
C THR A 18 9.45 16.70 9.09
N PHE A 19 8.15 16.87 9.31
CA PHE A 19 7.57 18.01 10.03
C PHE A 19 6.44 17.60 10.99
N PRO A 20 6.76 16.85 12.07
CA PRO A 20 5.75 16.28 12.97
C PRO A 20 4.85 17.33 13.64
N THR A 21 5.40 18.50 14.00
CA THR A 21 4.65 19.58 14.67
C THR A 21 3.65 20.26 13.74
N LYS A 22 4.00 20.44 12.46
CA LYS A 22 3.09 20.99 11.45
C LYS A 22 2.04 19.96 11.05
N TYR A 23 2.43 18.71 10.92
CA TYR A 23 1.54 17.60 10.60
C TYR A 23 0.41 17.44 11.63
N SER A 24 0.71 17.61 12.92
CA SER A 24 -0.31 17.57 14.00
C SER A 24 -1.41 18.64 13.86
N LYS A 25 -1.14 19.73 13.14
CA LYS A 25 -2.09 20.83 12.90
C LYS A 25 -2.75 20.76 11.52
N LEU A 26 -2.53 19.69 10.76
CA LEU A 26 -3.05 19.59 9.40
C LEU A 26 -4.59 19.41 9.44
N PRO A 27 -5.36 20.26 8.74
CA PRO A 27 -6.81 20.14 8.72
C PRO A 27 -7.27 18.92 7.91
N ASN A 28 -8.41 18.34 8.31
CA ASN A 28 -9.03 17.21 7.63
C ASN A 28 -9.42 17.50 6.16
N SER A 29 -9.63 18.78 5.80
CA SER A 29 -9.96 19.20 4.43
C SER A 29 -8.89 18.82 3.40
N ILE A 30 -7.61 18.86 3.79
CA ILE A 30 -6.50 18.50 2.90
C ILE A 30 -6.55 17.01 2.57
N TYR A 31 -6.84 16.16 3.56
CA TYR A 31 -7.00 14.72 3.34
C TYR A 31 -8.16 14.41 2.41
N ILE A 32 -9.30 15.08 2.60
CA ILE A 32 -10.48 14.93 1.73
C ILE A 32 -10.11 15.33 0.29
N ALA A 33 -9.41 16.45 0.11
CA ALA A 33 -8.96 16.90 -1.21
C ALA A 33 -8.03 15.89 -1.89
N LEU A 34 -7.07 15.30 -1.15
CA LEU A 34 -6.16 14.29 -1.68
C LEU A 34 -6.88 12.99 -2.08
N VAL A 35 -7.90 12.59 -1.32
CA VAL A 35 -8.73 11.42 -1.65
C VAL A 35 -9.58 11.71 -2.89
N ILE A 36 -10.22 12.89 -2.96
CA ILE A 36 -10.99 13.32 -4.14
C ILE A 36 -10.09 13.31 -5.38
N PHE A 37 -8.86 13.82 -5.27
CA PHE A 37 -7.89 13.77 -6.35
C PHE A 37 -7.60 12.32 -6.81
N CYS A 38 -7.38 11.39 -5.88
CA CYS A 38 -7.18 9.97 -6.22
C CYS A 38 -8.39 9.36 -6.93
N VAL A 39 -9.61 9.71 -6.51
CA VAL A 39 -10.86 9.24 -7.11
C VAL A 39 -11.02 9.80 -8.52
N LEU A 40 -10.85 11.12 -8.69
CA LEU A 40 -10.94 11.78 -10.00
C LEU A 40 -9.90 11.22 -10.98
N PHE A 41 -8.65 11.08 -10.55
CA PHE A 41 -7.60 10.47 -11.37
C PHE A 41 -7.97 9.05 -11.81
N SER A 42 -8.52 8.25 -10.88
CA SER A 42 -8.98 6.89 -11.18
C SER A 42 -10.14 6.89 -12.18
N PHE A 43 -11.09 7.82 -12.02
CA PHE A 43 -12.22 7.99 -12.92
C PHE A 43 -11.77 8.36 -14.33
N PHE A 44 -10.87 9.34 -14.46
CA PHE A 44 -10.34 9.74 -15.77
C PHE A 44 -9.65 8.59 -16.50
N ILE A 45 -8.76 7.86 -15.83
CA ILE A 45 -8.07 6.71 -16.44
C ILE A 45 -9.08 5.63 -16.87
N THR A 46 -10.11 5.38 -16.07
CA THR A 46 -11.16 4.41 -16.40
C THR A 46 -12.00 4.88 -17.59
N LEU A 47 -12.34 6.16 -17.64
CA LEU A 47 -13.08 6.76 -18.76
C LEU A 47 -12.28 6.70 -20.06
N PHE A 48 -10.98 6.99 -19.99
CA PHE A 48 -10.07 6.78 -21.12
C PHE A 48 -10.05 5.30 -21.55
N GLY A 49 -9.96 4.36 -20.61
CA GLY A 49 -10.08 2.93 -20.92
C GLY A 49 -11.37 2.58 -21.66
N TYR A 50 -12.50 3.13 -21.19
CA TYR A 50 -13.80 2.91 -21.80
C TYR A 50 -13.91 3.49 -23.22
N GLN A 51 -13.42 4.71 -23.44
CA GLN A 51 -13.49 5.37 -24.76
C GLN A 51 -12.71 4.64 -25.85
N TYR A 52 -11.63 3.96 -25.47
CA TYR A 52 -10.81 3.17 -26.39
C TYR A 52 -11.18 1.68 -26.42
N ALA A 53 -12.17 1.26 -25.62
CA ALA A 53 -12.68 -0.11 -25.66
C ALA A 53 -13.38 -0.35 -27.00
N THR A 54 -13.07 -1.47 -27.65
CA THR A 54 -13.68 -1.85 -28.93
C THR A 54 -14.11 -3.31 -28.87
N ASP A 55 -15.32 -3.60 -29.34
CA ASP A 55 -15.90 -4.96 -29.34
C ASP A 55 -15.17 -5.94 -30.29
N SER A 56 -14.26 -5.45 -31.13
CA SER A 56 -13.47 -6.25 -32.07
C SER A 56 -12.33 -7.01 -31.40
N GLU A 57 -11.83 -6.56 -30.25
CA GLU A 57 -10.74 -7.21 -29.52
C GLU A 57 -11.29 -8.10 -28.40
N LYS A 58 -11.26 -9.42 -28.61
CA LYS A 58 -11.68 -10.38 -27.57
C LYS A 58 -10.64 -10.41 -26.45
N VAL A 59 -11.07 -10.05 -25.24
CA VAL A 59 -10.25 -10.14 -24.03
C VAL A 59 -9.99 -11.62 -23.71
N PRO A 60 -8.73 -12.10 -23.74
CA PRO A 60 -8.44 -13.52 -23.56
C PRO A 60 -8.60 -13.98 -22.10
N VAL A 61 -8.47 -13.07 -21.13
CA VAL A 61 -8.61 -13.34 -19.70
C VAL A 61 -9.28 -12.14 -19.04
N CYS A 62 -10.32 -12.36 -18.23
CA CYS A 62 -11.02 -11.32 -17.49
C CYS A 62 -10.17 -10.81 -16.31
N LEU A 63 -9.22 -9.92 -16.59
CA LEU A 63 -8.37 -9.28 -15.59
C LEU A 63 -8.47 -7.75 -15.73
N PRO A 64 -8.35 -6.98 -14.64
CA PRO A 64 -8.41 -5.51 -14.72
C PRO A 64 -7.41 -4.89 -15.72
N PRO A 65 -6.15 -5.36 -15.85
CA PRO A 65 -5.21 -4.80 -16.83
C PRO A 65 -5.54 -5.17 -18.29
N THR A 66 -6.21 -6.30 -18.54
CA THR A 66 -6.56 -6.75 -19.89
C THR A 66 -7.84 -6.10 -20.42
N ALA A 67 -8.56 -5.38 -19.57
CA ALA A 67 -9.67 -4.52 -19.98
C ALA A 67 -9.24 -3.28 -20.78
N TYR A 68 -7.97 -2.90 -20.71
CA TYR A 68 -7.40 -1.80 -21.49
C TYR A 68 -6.78 -2.32 -22.78
N THR A 69 -7.07 -1.66 -23.90
CA THR A 69 -6.62 -2.02 -25.25
C THR A 69 -5.73 -0.93 -25.86
N GLY A 70 -4.77 -1.35 -26.71
CA GLY A 70 -3.87 -0.47 -27.46
C GLY A 70 -3.29 0.70 -26.66
N THR A 71 -3.60 1.93 -27.10
CA THR A 71 -3.09 3.18 -26.50
C THR A 71 -3.52 3.36 -25.03
N SER A 72 -4.74 2.99 -24.67
CA SER A 72 -5.24 3.13 -23.29
C SER A 72 -4.44 2.26 -22.32
N ARG A 73 -4.04 1.06 -22.75
CA ARG A 73 -3.17 0.16 -21.99
C ARG A 73 -1.80 0.76 -21.76
N ASN A 74 -1.20 1.37 -22.77
CA ASN A 74 0.11 2.02 -22.66
C ASN A 74 0.09 3.20 -21.68
N ILE A 75 -0.95 4.04 -21.75
CA ILE A 75 -1.13 5.16 -20.82
C ILE A 75 -1.30 4.64 -19.39
N TRP A 76 -2.10 3.59 -19.20
CA TRP A 76 -2.31 2.97 -17.90
C TRP A 76 -1.00 2.39 -17.34
N ILE A 77 -0.27 1.59 -18.11
CA ILE A 77 1.02 1.01 -17.69
C ILE A 77 2.02 2.13 -17.35
N GLY A 78 2.19 3.11 -18.25
CA GLY A 78 3.13 4.20 -18.08
C GLY A 78 2.85 5.04 -16.83
N SER A 79 1.58 5.40 -16.60
CA SER A 79 1.17 6.14 -15.40
C SER A 79 1.46 5.36 -14.12
N ASN A 80 1.17 4.05 -14.10
CA ASN A 80 1.45 3.21 -12.93
C ASN A 80 2.95 3.02 -12.69
N PHE A 81 3.75 2.95 -13.75
CA PHE A 81 5.20 2.86 -13.64
C PHE A 81 5.79 4.12 -13.01
N ILE A 82 5.42 5.30 -13.52
CA ILE A 82 5.87 6.59 -12.98
C ILE A 82 5.47 6.72 -11.52
N ILE A 83 4.20 6.44 -11.18
CA ILE A 83 3.72 6.50 -9.79
C ILE A 83 4.49 5.52 -8.90
N SER A 84 4.77 4.31 -9.38
CA SER A 84 5.53 3.31 -8.60
C SER A 84 6.96 3.77 -8.31
N ILE A 85 7.63 4.41 -9.27
CA ILE A 85 8.94 5.03 -9.05
C ILE A 85 8.85 6.14 -8.00
N LEU A 86 7.87 7.04 -8.11
CA LEU A 86 7.66 8.11 -7.12
C LEU A 86 7.42 7.56 -5.72
N VAL A 87 6.62 6.51 -5.60
CA VAL A 87 6.37 5.79 -4.34
C VAL A 87 7.68 5.28 -3.72
N ILE A 88 8.56 4.65 -4.52
CA ILE A 88 9.88 4.18 -4.06
C ILE A 88 10.71 5.35 -3.51
N PHE A 89 10.78 6.46 -4.24
CA PHE A 89 11.56 7.63 -3.79
C PHE A 89 11.01 8.26 -2.52
N VAL A 90 9.69 8.46 -2.44
CA VAL A 90 9.04 9.07 -1.27
C VAL A 90 9.23 8.20 -0.03
N TYR A 91 9.04 6.88 -0.16
CA TYR A 91 9.26 5.96 0.95
C TYR A 91 10.73 5.81 1.33
N GLY A 92 11.63 5.72 0.34
CA GLY A 92 13.07 5.75 0.57
C GLY A 92 13.51 7.01 1.31
N GLY A 93 12.98 8.16 0.91
CA GLY A 93 13.19 9.45 1.59
C GLY A 93 12.70 9.43 3.03
N ALA A 94 11.49 8.92 3.29
CA ALA A 94 10.93 8.83 4.65
C ALA A 94 11.81 7.96 5.55
N HIS A 95 12.34 6.87 4.99
CA HIS A 95 13.27 5.98 5.64
C HIS A 95 14.62 6.63 5.99
N ILE A 96 15.21 7.34 5.03
CA ILE A 96 16.47 8.06 5.23
C ILE A 96 16.29 9.13 6.31
N ARG A 97 15.21 9.92 6.24
CA ARG A 97 14.91 10.95 7.25
C ARG A 97 14.72 10.36 8.64
N CYS A 98 14.00 9.24 8.74
CA CYS A 98 13.88 8.52 10.01
C CYS A 98 15.24 8.07 10.57
N ARG A 99 16.13 7.52 9.71
CA ARG A 99 17.47 7.11 10.14
C ARG A 99 18.31 8.30 10.63
N ILE A 100 18.24 9.44 9.93
CA ILE A 100 18.95 10.67 10.32
C ILE A 100 18.44 11.17 11.68
N LEU A 101 17.11 11.19 11.90
CA LEU A 101 16.53 11.62 13.18
C LEU A 101 16.96 10.70 14.33
N LYS A 102 17.02 9.39 14.08
CA LYS A 102 17.51 8.41 15.05
C LYS A 102 18.99 8.65 15.41
N ALA A 103 19.83 8.96 14.43
CA ALA A 103 21.25 9.24 14.65
C ALA A 103 21.48 10.53 15.46
N LYS A 104 20.57 11.51 15.37
CA LYS A 104 20.66 12.79 16.08
C LYS A 104 20.15 12.77 17.54
N HIS A 105 19.77 11.61 18.09
CA HIS A 105 19.32 11.45 19.49
C HIS A 105 18.23 12.46 19.94
N VAL A 106 17.35 12.89 19.04
CA VAL A 106 16.27 13.83 19.38
C VAL A 106 15.21 13.08 20.20
N HIS A 107 15.15 13.27 21.52
CA HIS A 107 14.10 12.80 22.44
C HIS A 107 13.74 11.29 22.31
N GLU A 108 14.44 10.43 23.06
CA GLU A 108 14.37 8.95 22.99
C GLU A 108 12.95 8.35 22.95
N GLN A 109 12.03 8.80 23.82
CA GLN A 109 10.66 8.25 23.90
C GLN A 109 9.80 8.54 22.65
N THR A 110 9.96 9.71 22.03
CA THR A 110 9.23 10.10 20.82
C THR A 110 9.77 9.35 19.61
N VAL A 111 11.11 9.19 19.54
CA VAL A 111 11.78 8.45 18.46
C VAL A 111 11.47 6.97 18.50
N GLU A 112 11.36 6.36 19.67
CA GLU A 112 11.04 4.92 19.78
C GLU A 112 9.61 4.62 19.32
N THR A 113 8.66 5.49 19.67
CA THR A 113 7.27 5.41 19.20
C THR A 113 7.17 5.60 17.68
N VAL A 114 7.87 6.60 17.13
CA VAL A 114 7.95 6.85 15.68
C VAL A 114 8.65 5.70 14.95
N ASN A 115 9.73 5.14 15.51
CA ASN A 115 10.48 4.04 14.93
C ASN A 115 9.67 2.73 14.95
N ARG A 116 8.88 2.47 16.00
CA ARG A 116 7.95 1.32 16.03
C ARG A 116 6.85 1.46 14.98
N LEU A 117 6.28 2.66 14.83
CA LEU A 117 5.27 2.97 13.80
C LEU A 117 5.84 2.88 12.38
N LEU A 118 7.10 3.28 12.18
CA LEU A 118 7.75 3.21 10.87
C LEU A 118 8.17 1.78 10.54
N LYS A 119 8.86 1.06 11.43
CA LYS A 119 9.27 -0.35 11.24
C LYS A 119 8.05 -1.25 10.99
N SER A 120 7.02 -1.05 11.82
CA SER A 120 5.60 -0.94 11.44
C SER A 120 5.23 -1.08 9.96
N LEU A 121 5.04 0.10 9.37
CA LEU A 121 4.59 0.34 8.02
C LEU A 121 5.60 -0.11 6.94
N THR A 122 6.90 -0.14 7.21
CA THR A 122 7.93 -0.49 6.21
C THR A 122 7.76 -1.85 5.59
N VAL A 123 7.37 -2.86 6.37
CA VAL A 123 7.17 -4.22 5.86
C VAL A 123 6.00 -4.26 4.88
N VAL A 124 4.93 -3.52 5.19
CA VAL A 124 3.73 -3.37 4.36
C VAL A 124 4.08 -2.77 3.01
N ILE A 125 4.83 -1.69 3.07
CA ILE A 125 5.21 -0.89 1.92
C ILE A 125 6.25 -1.61 1.11
N ALA A 126 7.20 -2.33 1.73
CA ALA A 126 8.18 -3.13 1.03
C ALA A 126 7.50 -4.27 0.24
N ILE A 127 6.55 -4.99 0.85
CA ILE A 127 5.79 -6.03 0.14
C ILE A 127 4.95 -5.41 -0.99
N TYR A 128 4.28 -4.29 -0.73
CA TYR A 128 3.51 -3.57 -1.74
C TYR A 128 4.38 -3.08 -2.91
N VAL A 129 5.50 -2.42 -2.61
CA VAL A 129 6.46 -1.92 -3.60
C VAL A 129 7.08 -3.06 -4.38
N CYS A 130 7.52 -4.14 -3.73
CA CYS A 130 8.11 -5.28 -4.42
C CYS A 130 7.10 -5.96 -5.35
N THR A 131 5.89 -6.26 -4.87
CA THR A 131 4.85 -6.89 -5.71
C THR A 131 4.42 -5.99 -6.85
N TRP A 132 4.27 -4.69 -6.61
CA TRP A 132 3.81 -3.74 -7.63
C TRP A 132 4.88 -3.37 -8.64
N PHE A 133 6.12 -3.15 -8.16
CA PHE A 133 7.26 -2.90 -9.02
C PHE A 133 7.57 -4.10 -9.93
N LEU A 134 7.53 -5.32 -9.40
CA LEU A 134 7.68 -6.54 -10.21
C LEU A 134 6.57 -6.63 -11.25
N THR A 135 5.32 -6.40 -10.85
CA THR A 135 4.17 -6.47 -11.77
C THR A 135 4.33 -5.48 -12.93
N ILE A 136 4.61 -4.21 -12.64
CA ILE A 136 4.73 -3.19 -13.68
C ILE A 136 5.99 -3.39 -14.53
N SER A 137 7.11 -3.78 -13.93
CA SER A 137 8.34 -4.06 -14.68
C SER A 137 8.14 -5.22 -15.66
N SER A 138 7.50 -6.30 -15.22
CA SER A 138 7.15 -7.42 -16.10
C SER A 138 6.17 -7.02 -17.21
N LEU A 139 5.21 -6.13 -16.91
CA LEU A 139 4.32 -5.57 -17.95
C LEU A 139 5.09 -4.75 -18.98
N VAL A 140 6.00 -3.87 -18.56
CA VAL A 140 6.84 -3.09 -19.49
C VAL A 140 7.70 -4.00 -20.35
N VAL A 141 8.37 -4.99 -19.74
CA VAL A 141 9.17 -5.99 -20.47
C VAL A 141 8.30 -6.74 -21.49
N SER A 142 7.08 -7.13 -21.12
CA SER A 142 6.15 -7.81 -22.06
C SER A 142 5.72 -6.95 -23.24
N GLN A 143 5.78 -5.61 -23.13
CA GLN A 143 5.44 -4.69 -24.23
C GLN A 143 6.66 -4.38 -25.13
N VAL A 144 7.87 -4.35 -24.56
CA VAL A 144 9.10 -4.03 -25.29
C VAL A 144 9.70 -5.25 -25.99
N SER A 145 9.55 -6.44 -25.38
CA SER A 145 10.02 -7.69 -25.96
C SER A 145 9.01 -8.23 -26.98
N LYS A 146 9.50 -8.66 -28.15
CA LYS A 146 8.69 -9.32 -29.20
C LYS A 146 8.39 -10.78 -28.82
N PHE A 147 7.61 -11.00 -27.77
CA PHE A 147 7.15 -12.34 -27.41
C PHE A 147 6.01 -12.82 -28.33
N SER A 148 5.80 -14.14 -28.41
CA SER A 148 4.62 -14.68 -29.06
C SER A 148 3.35 -14.29 -28.27
N PRO A 149 2.18 -14.21 -28.94
CA PRO A 149 0.92 -13.88 -28.28
C PRO A 149 0.57 -14.83 -27.12
N GLU A 150 0.89 -16.12 -27.26
CA GLU A 150 0.63 -17.15 -26.25
C GLU A 150 1.47 -16.93 -24.98
N VAL A 151 2.77 -16.65 -25.14
CA VAL A 151 3.68 -16.36 -24.02
C VAL A 151 3.25 -15.06 -23.31
N THR A 152 2.83 -14.06 -24.08
CA THR A 152 2.33 -12.79 -23.54
C THR A 152 1.04 -12.98 -22.73
N ALA A 153 0.14 -13.84 -23.21
CA ALA A 153 -1.10 -14.17 -22.49
C ALA A 153 -0.80 -14.88 -21.16
N GLU A 154 0.14 -15.83 -21.15
CA GLU A 154 0.52 -16.53 -19.91
C GLU A 154 1.22 -15.60 -18.91
N ILE A 155 2.12 -14.72 -19.37
CA ILE A 155 2.72 -13.68 -18.52
C ILE A 155 1.64 -12.80 -17.89
N ASN A 156 0.68 -12.32 -18.69
CA ASN A 156 -0.43 -11.51 -18.17
C ASN A 156 -1.28 -12.26 -17.14
N ARG A 157 -1.49 -13.58 -17.33
CA ARG A 157 -2.22 -14.42 -16.37
C ARG A 157 -1.49 -14.51 -15.03
N GLN A 158 -0.18 -14.71 -15.04
CA GLN A 158 0.63 -14.74 -13.82
C GLN A 158 0.66 -13.38 -13.10
N LEU A 159 0.75 -12.29 -13.87
CA LEU A 159 0.70 -10.94 -13.32
C LEU A 159 -0.66 -10.61 -12.71
N GLY A 160 -1.75 -11.18 -13.24
CA GLY A 160 -3.07 -11.09 -12.63
C GLY A 160 -3.09 -11.54 -11.17
N TRP A 161 -2.42 -12.64 -10.84
CA TRP A 161 -2.31 -13.11 -9.45
C TRP A 161 -1.58 -12.10 -8.55
N LEU A 162 -0.49 -11.51 -9.02
CA LEU A 162 0.25 -10.51 -8.26
C LEU A 162 -0.60 -9.26 -7.98
N VAL A 163 -1.41 -8.82 -8.93
CA VAL A 163 -2.36 -7.70 -8.76
C VAL A 163 -3.40 -8.04 -7.69
N ILE A 164 -3.99 -9.23 -7.75
CA ILE A 164 -5.02 -9.67 -6.78
C ILE A 164 -4.44 -9.79 -5.37
N ILE A 165 -3.28 -10.41 -5.24
CA ILE A 165 -2.56 -10.53 -3.97
C ILE A 165 -2.27 -9.14 -3.42
N ASN A 166 -1.75 -8.24 -4.24
CA ASN A 166 -1.44 -6.87 -3.83
C ASN A 166 -2.68 -6.09 -3.35
N ALA A 167 -3.80 -6.20 -4.06
CA ALA A 167 -5.06 -5.58 -3.65
C ALA A 167 -5.58 -6.14 -2.31
N SER A 168 -5.48 -7.46 -2.13
CA SER A 168 -6.01 -8.17 -0.95
C SER A 168 -5.13 -8.01 0.29
N LEU A 169 -3.80 -8.00 0.13
CA LEU A 169 -2.85 -7.93 1.24
C LEU A 169 -2.96 -6.63 2.04
N ASN A 170 -3.41 -5.53 1.43
CA ASN A 170 -3.58 -4.26 2.14
C ASN A 170 -4.41 -4.43 3.41
N PHE A 171 -5.55 -5.15 3.32
CA PHE A 171 -6.41 -5.39 4.47
C PHE A 171 -5.67 -6.09 5.61
N PHE A 172 -5.10 -7.28 5.32
CA PHE A 172 -4.41 -8.09 6.32
C PHE A 172 -3.25 -7.34 6.96
N VAL A 173 -2.54 -6.60 6.14
CA VAL A 173 -1.36 -5.90 6.59
C VAL A 173 -1.74 -4.69 7.46
N TYR A 174 -2.75 -3.90 7.09
CA TYR A 174 -3.27 -2.84 7.96
C TYR A 174 -3.87 -3.41 9.25
N PHE A 175 -4.59 -4.52 9.18
CA PHE A 175 -5.14 -5.22 10.35
C PHE A 175 -4.05 -5.70 11.32
N TRP A 176 -2.94 -6.24 10.81
CA TRP A 176 -1.84 -6.66 11.67
C TRP A 176 -1.10 -5.47 12.30
N ARG A 177 -0.86 -4.41 11.50
CA ARG A 177 0.13 -3.38 11.83
C ARG A 177 -0.45 -2.12 12.49
N ALA A 178 -1.69 -1.77 12.20
CA ALA A 178 -2.36 -0.62 12.82
C ALA A 178 -3.29 -1.10 13.94
N SER A 179 -2.88 -0.91 15.20
CA SER A 179 -3.64 -1.33 16.38
C SER A 179 -5.04 -0.72 16.42
N GLU A 180 -5.18 0.55 16.04
CA GLU A 180 -6.47 1.26 16.05
C GLU A 180 -7.41 0.73 14.96
N TYR A 181 -6.86 0.41 13.78
CA TYR A 181 -7.62 -0.22 12.69
C TYR A 181 -8.10 -1.62 13.11
N ARG A 182 -7.22 -2.43 13.70
CA ARG A 182 -7.56 -3.74 14.25
C ARG A 182 -8.66 -3.68 15.31
N LYS A 183 -8.50 -2.80 16.31
CA LYS A 183 -9.50 -2.60 17.37
C LYS A 183 -10.86 -2.24 16.80
N SER A 184 -10.89 -1.35 15.80
CA SER A 184 -12.12 -0.93 15.14
C SER A 184 -12.81 -2.08 14.41
N ILE A 185 -12.04 -2.93 13.70
CA ILE A 185 -12.57 -4.13 13.04
C ILE A 185 -13.10 -5.14 14.06
N ILE A 186 -12.33 -5.45 15.10
CA ILE A 186 -12.78 -6.37 16.17
C ILE A 186 -14.06 -5.85 16.85
N LYS A 187 -14.20 -4.53 16.98
CA LYS A 187 -15.41 -3.88 17.47
C LYS A 187 -16.58 -4.05 16.50
N LEU A 188 -16.35 -3.85 15.19
CA LEU A 188 -17.37 -4.02 14.15
C LEU A 188 -17.95 -5.44 14.14
N TYR A 189 -17.11 -6.46 14.32
CA TYR A 189 -17.53 -7.86 14.37
C TYR A 189 -18.03 -8.34 15.74
N GLY A 190 -18.13 -7.46 16.74
CA GLY A 190 -18.59 -7.83 18.09
C GLY A 190 -17.63 -8.74 18.89
N LEU A 191 -16.44 -9.04 18.36
CA LEU A 191 -15.43 -9.92 18.95
C LEU A 191 -14.63 -9.25 20.09
N SER A 192 -15.03 -8.04 20.51
CA SER A 192 -14.34 -7.26 21.54
C SER A 192 -14.24 -7.97 22.88
N ARG A 193 -15.21 -8.83 23.22
CA ARG A 193 -15.17 -9.64 24.45
C ARG A 193 -14.15 -10.77 24.37
N ALA A 194 -14.06 -11.48 23.24
CA ALA A 194 -13.13 -12.59 23.05
C ALA A 194 -11.66 -12.12 23.11
N PHE A 195 -11.31 -11.03 22.43
CA PHE A 195 -9.95 -10.49 22.44
C PHE A 195 -9.55 -9.82 23.77
N LYS A 196 -10.50 -9.25 24.53
CA LYS A 196 -10.22 -8.75 25.88
C LYS A 196 -9.87 -9.89 26.83
N LEU A 197 -10.56 -11.03 26.71
CA LEU A 197 -10.29 -12.23 27.50
C LEU A 197 -8.89 -12.78 27.18
N GLU A 198 -8.51 -12.88 25.91
CA GLU A 198 -7.18 -13.37 25.51
C GLU A 198 -6.04 -12.49 26.04
N ALA A 199 -6.17 -11.16 25.95
CA ALA A 199 -5.18 -10.22 26.50
C ALA A 199 -5.10 -10.28 28.04
N SER A 200 -6.23 -10.51 28.72
CA SER A 200 -6.28 -10.64 30.18
C SER A 200 -5.73 -11.97 30.66
N VAL A 201 -5.94 -13.06 29.91
CA VAL A 201 -5.38 -14.39 30.17
C VAL A 201 -3.86 -14.39 29.94
N ASP A 202 -3.37 -13.76 28.86
CA ASP A 202 -1.92 -13.68 28.58
C ASP A 202 -1.19 -12.78 29.60
N THR A 203 -1.84 -11.71 30.06
CA THR A 203 -1.32 -10.86 31.15
C THR A 203 -1.32 -11.61 32.48
N GLY A 204 -2.41 -12.35 32.79
CA GLY A 204 -2.49 -13.20 33.98
C GLY A 204 -1.43 -14.32 33.98
N ALA A 205 -1.20 -14.97 32.84
CA ALA A 205 -0.19 -16.01 32.69
C ALA A 205 1.25 -15.47 32.82
N ARG A 206 1.52 -14.23 32.36
CA ARG A 206 2.82 -13.59 32.58
C ARG A 206 3.03 -13.19 34.03
N ILE A 207 2.02 -12.65 34.70
CA ILE A 207 2.11 -12.30 36.13
C ILE A 207 2.37 -13.58 36.96
N MET A 208 1.65 -14.67 36.68
CA MET A 208 1.86 -15.95 37.36
C MET A 208 3.27 -16.51 37.15
N LYS A 209 3.83 -16.45 35.93
CA LYS A 209 5.21 -16.86 35.65
C LYS A 209 6.27 -16.00 36.36
N THR A 210 5.92 -14.76 36.72
CA THR A 210 6.84 -13.85 37.42
C THR A 210 6.77 -14.04 38.94
N SER A 211 5.61 -14.42 39.49
CA SER A 211 5.42 -14.72 40.91
C SER A 211 5.95 -16.08 41.37
N VAL A 212 6.18 -17.04 40.47
CA VAL A 212 6.72 -18.38 40.81
C VAL A 212 8.27 -18.41 40.85
N LYS A 213 8.93 -17.26 40.69
CA LYS A 213 10.40 -17.12 40.71
C LYS A 213 10.96 -16.52 42.01
N ILE A 214 10.17 -16.49 43.10
CA ILE A 214 10.61 -16.09 44.44
C ILE A 214 10.67 -17.31 45.32
#